data_AF-A0A818N9E2-F1
#
_entry.id   AF-A0A818N9E2-F1
#
_cell.length_a   1.000
_cell.length_b   1.000
_cell.length_c   1.000
_cell.angle_alpha   90.00
_cell.angle_beta   90.00
_cell.angle_gamma   90.00
#
_symmetry.space_group_name_H-M   'P 1'
#
loop_
_entity.id
_entity.type
_entity.pdbx_description
1 polymer ?
#
loop_
_entity_poly.entity_id
_entity_poly.type
_entity_poly.pdbx_seq_one_letter_code
_entity_poly.pdbx_strand_id
1 'polypeptide(L)' 'HLICLILQTLGIIALNPDFHEVLTQADIPDTVLHLILPADEMFYTNQTTKFARYVKHLGARILVYMGLLTKV' A
#
# COMPACT_ATOMS: atom_id res chain seq x y z
N HIS A 1 12.37 7.10 0.99
CA HIS A 1 12.00 7.80 -0.27
C HIS A 1 11.60 6.83 -1.39
N LEU A 2 12.44 5.86 -1.78
CA LEU A 2 12.12 4.92 -2.86
C LEU A 2 10.78 4.19 -2.66
N ILE A 3 10.52 3.68 -1.45
CA ILE A 3 9.24 3.00 -1.15
C ILE A 3 8.01 3.89 -1.36
N CYS A 4 8.10 5.19 -1.05
CA CYS A 4 7.01 6.13 -1.27
C CYS A 4 6.77 6.36 -2.77
N LEU A 5 7.83 6.38 -3.59
CA LEU A 5 7.71 6.50 -5.04
C LEU A 5 7.07 5.25 -5.64
N ILE A 6 7.49 4.06 -5.18
CA ILE A 6 6.90 2.78 -5.61
C ILE A 6 5.41 2.74 -5.26
N LEU A 7 5.04 3.07 -4.02
CA LEU A 7 3.64 3.12 -3.60
C LEU A 7 2.84 4.19 -4.35
N GLN A 8 3.45 5.33 -4.69
CA GLN A 8 2.81 6.34 -5.51
C GLN A 8 2.54 5.83 -6.92
N THR A 9 3.50 5.14 -7.56
CA THR A 9 3.32 4.52 -8.88
C THR A 9 2.25 3.42 -8.85
N LEU A 10 2.29 2.53 -7.86
CA LEU A 10 1.25 1.51 -7.67
C LEU A 10 -0.13 2.12 -7.48
N GLY A 11 -0.22 3.24 -6.74
CA GLY A 11 -1.48 3.98 -6.59
C GLY A 11 -2.01 4.57 -7.89
N ILE A 12 -1.13 4.95 -8.83
CA ILE A 12 -1.56 5.43 -10.16
C ILE A 12 -2.07 4.25 -11.00
N ILE A 13 -1.39 3.10 -10.96
CA ILE A 13 -1.82 1.88 -11.66
C ILE A 13 -3.17 1.40 -11.12
N ALA A 14 -3.32 1.34 -9.79
CA ALA A 14 -4.56 0.94 -9.11
C ALA A 14 -5.73 1.89 -9.37
N LEU A 15 -5.50 3.10 -9.90
CA LEU A 15 -6.57 4.01 -10.30
C LEU A 15 -7.36 3.47 -11.52
N ASN A 16 -6.72 2.66 -12.38
CA ASN A 16 -7.38 2.02 -13.50
C ASN A 16 -7.86 0.59 -13.11
N PRO A 17 -9.18 0.32 -13.12
CA PRO A 17 -9.75 -0.99 -12.82
C PRO A 17 -9.22 -2.14 -13.68
N ASP A 18 -8.80 -1.86 -14.91
CA ASP A 18 -8.28 -2.89 -15.83
C ASP A 18 -7.06 -3.63 -15.27
N PHE A 19 -6.32 -3.01 -14.34
CA PHE A 19 -5.15 -3.61 -13.71
C PHE A 19 -5.43 -4.26 -12.35
N HIS A 20 -6.65 -4.18 -11.82
CA HIS A 20 -6.96 -4.70 -10.48
C HIS A 20 -6.76 -6.20 -10.38
N GLU A 21 -7.13 -6.96 -11.41
CA GLU A 21 -6.90 -8.40 -11.46
C GLU A 21 -5.40 -8.73 -11.41
N VAL A 22 -4.60 -8.04 -12.21
CA VAL A 22 -3.14 -8.24 -12.25
C VAL A 22 -2.50 -7.88 -10.91
N LEU A 23 -2.92 -6.78 -10.28
CA LEU A 23 -2.45 -6.39 -8.96
C LEU A 23 -2.83 -7.40 -7.88
N THR A 24 -4.01 -8.02 -7.99
CA THR A 24 -4.49 -9.06 -7.07
C THR A 24 -3.71 -10.35 -7.24
N GLN A 25 -3.48 -10.78 -8.48
CA GLN A 25 -2.64 -11.95 -8.79
C GLN A 25 -1.19 -11.78 -8.32
N ALA A 26 -0.71 -10.54 -8.25
CA ALA A 26 0.62 -10.19 -7.75
C ALA A 26 0.69 -9.99 -6.22
N ASP A 27 -0.38 -10.30 -5.48
CA ASP A 27 -0.44 -10.22 -4.01
C ASP A 27 -0.16 -8.79 -3.45
N ILE A 28 -0.41 -7.77 -4.27
CA ILE A 28 -0.19 -6.37 -3.90
C ILE A 28 -1.12 -5.93 -2.76
N PRO A 29 -2.42 -6.28 -2.73
CA PRO A 29 -3.30 -5.90 -1.63
C PRO A 29 -2.79 -6.36 -0.27
N ASP A 30 -2.43 -7.64 -0.13
CA ASP A 30 -1.95 -8.24 1.11
C ASP A 30 -0.59 -7.67 1.53
N THR A 31 0.32 -7.50 0.56
CA THR A 31 1.62 -6.84 0.80
C THR A 31 1.44 -5.41 1.33
N VAL A 32 0.55 -4.64 0.71
CA VAL A 32 0.26 -3.26 1.12
C VAL A 32 -0.47 -3.23 2.47
N LEU A 33 -1.37 -4.18 2.73
CA LEU A 33 -2.07 -4.31 4.00
C LEU A 33 -1.08 -4.56 5.15
N HIS A 34 -0.13 -5.48 4.99
CA HIS A 34 0.92 -5.73 5.97
C HIS A 34 1.83 -4.51 6.21
N LEU A 35 2.03 -3.66 5.19
CA LEU A 35 2.80 -2.42 5.33
C LEU A 35 2.07 -1.33 6.13
N ILE A 36 0.73 -1.31 6.09
CA ILE A 36 -0.06 -0.28 6.80
C ILE A 36 -0.50 -0.71 8.19
N LEU A 37 -0.68 -2.02 8.42
CA LEU A 37 -1.05 -2.55 9.71
C LEU A 37 0.02 -2.20 10.75
N PRO A 38 -0.38 -1.91 12.00
CA PRO A 38 0.57 -1.79 13.09
C PRO A 38 1.22 -3.17 13.28
N ALA A 39 2.38 -3.38 12.67
CA ALA A 39 3.17 -4.56 12.93
C ALA A 39 3.59 -4.57 14.40
N ASP A 40 3.32 -5.67 15.09
CA ASP A 40 4.04 -6.02 16.31
C ASP A 40 5.53 -6.14 15.95
N GLU A 41 6.30 -5.10 16.27
CA GLU A 41 7.77 -4.99 16.33
C GLU A 41 8.62 -5.37 15.08
N MET A 42 8.20 -6.25 14.16
CA MET A 42 9.09 -6.93 13.21
C MET A 42 9.23 -6.23 11.84
N PHE A 43 8.25 -5.42 11.40
CA PHE A 43 8.32 -4.70 10.10
C PHE A 43 8.76 -3.24 10.21
N TYR A 44 9.01 -2.74 11.43
CA TYR A 44 9.66 -1.46 11.68
C TYR A 44 11.17 -1.56 11.44
N THR A 45 11.58 -1.97 10.24
CA THR A 45 12.97 -1.83 9.82
C THR A 45 13.19 -0.37 9.40
N ASN A 46 13.75 0.45 10.30
CA ASN A 46 14.33 1.82 10.20
C ASN A 46 13.93 2.81 9.05
N GLN A 47 13.73 2.35 7.81
CA GLN A 47 13.32 3.12 6.62
C GLN A 47 11.81 3.45 6.59
N THR A 48 10.94 2.51 7.00
CA THR A 48 9.48 2.75 7.10
C THR A 48 9.15 3.70 8.26
N THR A 49 9.95 3.71 9.33
CA THR A 49 9.76 4.58 10.50
C THR A 49 9.89 6.07 10.16
N LYS A 50 10.83 6.45 9.28
CA LYS A 50 11.03 7.86 8.88
C LYS A 50 9.88 8.42 8.04
N PHE A 51 9.21 7.58 7.26
CA PHE A 51 8.11 7.99 6.35
C PHE A 51 6.79 7.29 6.68
N ALA A 52 6.61 6.83 7.92
CA ALA A 52 5.51 5.95 8.31
C ALA A 52 4.14 6.53 7.94
N ARG A 53 3.96 7.84 8.14
CA ARG A 53 2.73 8.56 7.75
C ARG A 53 2.44 8.44 6.25
N TYR A 54 3.44 8.65 5.40
CA TYR A 54 3.29 8.60 3.94
C TYR A 54 3.07 7.17 3.44
N VAL A 55 3.82 6.20 3.98
CA VAL A 55 3.65 4.78 3.63
C VAL A 55 2.24 4.31 3.96
N LYS A 56 1.73 4.62 5.17
CA LYS A 56 0.37 4.29 5.58
C LYS A 56 -0.69 4.95 4.69
N HIS A 57 -0.53 6.24 4.39
CA HIS A 57 -1.47 6.96 3.54
C HIS A 57 -1.49 6.42 2.11
N LEU A 58 -0.32 6.23 1.49
CA LEU A 58 -0.21 5.73 0.13
C LEU A 58 -0.69 4.28 0.01
N GLY A 59 -0.37 3.44 1.00
CA GLY A 59 -0.85 2.06 1.06
C GLY A 59 -2.38 1.98 1.20
N ALA A 60 -2.95 2.72 2.14
CA ALA A 60 -4.41 2.78 2.31
C ALA A 60 -5.10 3.29 1.03
N ARG A 61 -4.50 4.27 0.34
CA ARG A 61 -5.04 4.81 -0.92
C ARG A 61 -5.11 3.75 -2.03
N ILE A 62 -4.09 2.88 -2.15
CA ILE A 62 -4.11 1.76 -3.10
C ILE A 62 -5.28 0.83 -2.80
N LEU A 63 -5.45 0.44 -1.54
CA LEU A 63 -6.54 -0.45 -1.13
C LEU A 63 -7.93 0.17 -1.36
N VAL A 64 -8.09 1.47 -1.13
CA VAL A 64 -9.32 2.20 -1.45
C VAL A 64 -9.60 2.17 -2.96
N TYR A 65 -8.60 2.42 -3.80
CA TYR A 65 -8.78 2.40 -5.26
C TYR A 65 -9.16 1.01 -5.78
N MET A 66 -8.64 -0.05 -5.15
CA MET A 66 -9.04 -1.43 -5.45
C MET A 66 -10.37 -1.85 -4.82
N GLY A 67 -11.03 -0.96 -4.04
CA GLY A 67 -12.30 -1.28 -3.37
C GLY A 67 -12.17 -2.22 -2.16
N LEU A 68 -10.95 -2.43 -1.67
CA LEU A 68 -10.62 -3.39 -0.60
C LEU A 68 -10.55 -2.75 0.80
N LEU A 69 -10.62 -1.42 0.88
CA LEU A 69 -10.67 -0.69 2.13
C LEU A 69 -11.78 0.36 2.07
N THR A 70 -12.86 0.13 2.79
CA THR A 70 -13.93 1.11 3.01
C THR A 70 -13.66 1.88 4.29
N LYS A 71 -13.75 3.22 4.23
CA LYS A 71 -13.84 4.05 5.44
C LYS A 71 -15.12 3.64 6.17
N VAL A 72 -14.99 3.06 7.36
CA VAL A 72 -16.07 3.02 8.36
C VAL A 72 -16.25 4.43 8.92
#